data_AF-A0AAD4V1B9-F1
#
_entry.id   AF-A0AAD4V1B9-F1
#
_cell.length_a   1.000
_cell.length_b   1.000
_cell.length_c   1.000
_cell.angle_alpha   90.00
_cell.angle_beta   90.00
_cell.angle_gamma   90.00
#
_symmetry.space_group_name_H-M   'P 1'
#
loop_
_entity.id
_entity.type
_entity.pdbx_description
1 polymer ?
#
loop_
_entity_poly.entity_id
_entity_poly.type
_entity_poly.pdbx_seq_one_letter_code
_entity_poly.pdbx_strand_id
1 'polypeptide(L)'
;MADMEEVLERQERETRERMRRRAASKRAQRELDEQLGIAVALLEEENQGRCGSREGRRPNMDRCRHSRGKNLMEDYFIPQSLYSDVHFRGRYRMQPHLFNKIMHDICNYDEYFVQKRNCAENLGLLPEQKFTAVIRMLASGSSADQVDEIARMGKSTVLESLVRFCDAVETLYTRDYLRRPTPRDLQRLLQKAES
;
A
#
# COMPACT_ATOMS: atom_id res chain seq x y z
N MET A 1 -42.41 27.24 12.26
CA MET A 1 -41.95 26.26 13.28
C MET A 1 -41.55 24.91 12.67
N ALA A 2 -42.22 24.43 11.61
CA ALA A 2 -41.84 23.18 10.92
C ALA A 2 -40.42 23.18 10.29
N ASP A 3 -39.92 24.33 9.86
CA ASP A 3 -38.63 24.47 9.16
C ASP A 3 -37.41 24.14 10.05
N MET A 4 -37.49 24.45 11.35
CA MET A 4 -36.39 24.20 12.28
C MET A 4 -36.29 22.74 12.71
N GLU A 5 -37.43 22.04 12.75
CA GLU A 5 -37.50 20.62 13.07
C GLU A 5 -36.94 19.77 11.92
N GLU A 6 -37.23 20.15 10.68
CA GLU A 6 -36.66 19.51 9.48
C GLU A 6 -35.14 19.72 9.36
N VAL A 7 -34.65 20.92 9.71
CA VAL A 7 -33.19 21.20 9.78
C VAL A 7 -32.51 20.35 10.85
N LEU A 8 -33.12 20.20 12.03
CA LEU A 8 -32.58 19.37 13.13
C LEU A 8 -32.56 17.89 12.73
N GLU A 9 -33.62 17.36 12.13
CA GLU A 9 -33.64 15.99 11.62
C GLU A 9 -32.55 15.74 10.57
N ARG A 10 -32.32 16.72 9.69
CA ARG A 10 -31.29 16.63 8.66
C ARG A 10 -29.89 16.59 9.28
N GLN A 11 -29.64 17.40 10.31
CA GLN A 11 -28.39 17.37 11.07
C GLN A 11 -28.19 16.05 11.84
N GLU A 12 -29.25 15.50 12.43
CA GLU A 12 -29.18 14.19 13.10
C GLU A 12 -28.90 13.05 12.13
N ARG A 13 -29.49 13.07 10.93
CA ARG A 13 -29.22 12.08 9.88
C ARG A 13 -27.77 12.17 9.41
N GLU A 14 -27.27 13.38 9.13
CA GLU A 14 -25.87 13.58 8.72
C GLU A 14 -24.87 13.14 9.80
N THR A 15 -25.12 13.45 11.07
CA THR A 15 -24.23 13.06 12.17
C THR A 15 -24.24 11.54 12.39
N ARG A 16 -25.41 10.89 12.31
CA ARG A 16 -25.51 9.42 12.33
C ARG A 16 -24.78 8.78 11.15
N GLU A 17 -24.90 9.35 9.95
CA GLU A 17 -24.22 8.84 8.76
C GLU A 17 -22.70 9.02 8.86
N ARG A 18 -22.22 10.15 9.36
CA ARG A 18 -20.80 10.37 9.68
C ARG A 18 -20.28 9.38 10.71
N MET A 19 -21.05 9.09 11.77
CA MET A 19 -20.68 8.07 12.76
C MET A 19 -20.63 6.67 12.15
N ARG A 20 -21.58 6.31 11.28
CA ARG A 20 -21.55 5.03 10.55
C ARG A 20 -20.33 4.92 9.64
N ARG A 21 -20.01 5.96 8.86
CA ARG A 21 -18.80 6.00 8.00
C ARG A 21 -17.52 5.88 8.82
N ARG A 22 -17.42 6.57 9.96
CA ARG A 22 -16.29 6.46 10.89
C ARG A 22 -16.18 5.06 11.50
N ALA A 23 -17.30 4.45 11.89
CA ALA A 23 -17.31 3.09 12.42
C ALA A 23 -16.90 2.05 11.36
N ALA A 24 -17.36 2.20 10.11
CA ALA A 24 -16.97 1.35 8.99
C ALA A 24 -15.46 1.49 8.68
N SER A 25 -14.94 2.73 8.64
CA SER A 25 -13.51 2.98 8.45
C SER A 25 -12.66 2.40 9.58
N LYS A 26 -13.12 2.49 10.84
CA LYS A 26 -12.45 1.84 11.97
C LYS A 26 -12.47 0.31 11.89
N ARG A 27 -13.53 -0.30 11.35
CA ARG A 27 -13.59 -1.76 11.14
C ARG A 27 -12.60 -2.19 10.05
N ALA A 28 -12.59 -1.50 8.92
CA ALA A 28 -11.63 -1.76 7.85
C ALA A 28 -10.17 -1.57 8.32
N GLN A 29 -9.91 -0.56 9.16
CA GLN A 29 -8.58 -0.37 9.74
C GLN A 29 -8.19 -1.55 10.65
N ARG A 30 -9.10 -2.04 11.49
CA ARG A 30 -8.83 -3.21 12.34
C ARG A 30 -8.57 -4.47 11.53
N GLU A 31 -9.31 -4.69 10.45
CA GLU A 31 -9.07 -5.81 9.54
C GLU A 31 -7.69 -5.71 8.88
N LEU A 32 -7.27 -4.50 8.50
CA LEU A 32 -5.94 -4.27 7.94
C LEU A 32 -4.83 -4.49 8.99
N ASP A 33 -5.02 -3.99 10.21
CA ASP A 33 -4.09 -4.16 11.33
C ASP A 33 -3.98 -5.65 11.71
N GLU A 34 -5.10 -6.39 11.67
CA GLU A 34 -5.14 -7.84 11.89
C GLU A 34 -4.46 -8.60 10.76
N GLN A 35 -4.68 -8.22 9.49
CA GLN A 35 -3.95 -8.78 8.35
C GLN A 35 -2.45 -8.50 8.43
N LEU A 36 -2.06 -7.30 8.87
CA LEU A 36 -0.67 -6.94 9.09
C LEU A 36 -0.07 -7.76 10.24
N GLY A 37 -0.79 -7.91 11.35
CA GLY A 37 -0.37 -8.76 12.48
C GLY A 37 -0.20 -10.23 12.07
N ILE A 38 -1.13 -10.78 11.29
CA ILE A 38 -1.04 -12.13 10.72
C ILE A 38 0.16 -12.22 9.77
N ALA A 39 0.36 -11.22 8.90
CA ALA A 39 1.50 -11.18 8.00
C ALA A 39 2.84 -11.17 8.75
N VAL A 40 2.96 -10.36 9.80
CA VAL A 40 4.13 -10.29 10.67
C VAL A 40 4.37 -11.64 11.35
N ALA A 41 3.34 -12.26 11.92
CA ALA A 41 3.45 -13.58 12.56
C ALA A 41 3.85 -14.67 11.56
N LEU A 42 3.25 -14.70 10.36
CA LEU A 42 3.61 -15.64 9.30
C LEU A 42 5.06 -15.44 8.83
N LEU A 43 5.53 -14.20 8.74
CA LEU A 43 6.91 -13.89 8.42
C LEU A 43 7.87 -14.36 9.52
N GLU A 44 7.51 -14.19 10.79
CA GLU A 44 8.30 -14.67 11.92
C GLU A 44 8.41 -16.20 11.92
N GLU A 45 7.31 -16.92 11.71
CA GLU A 45 7.31 -18.38 11.56
C GLU A 45 8.13 -18.85 10.35
N GLU A 46 7.99 -18.19 9.20
CA GLU A 46 8.73 -18.55 7.99
C GLU A 46 10.23 -18.21 8.10
N ASN A 47 10.59 -17.14 8.82
CA ASN A 47 11.98 -16.77 9.10
C ASN A 47 12.70 -17.78 9.99
N GLN A 48 12.01 -18.41 10.94
CA GLN A 48 12.58 -19.46 11.81
C GLN A 48 13.05 -20.71 11.01
N GLY A 49 12.59 -20.87 9.77
CA GLY A 49 12.93 -21.96 8.87
C GLY A 49 13.73 -21.59 7.61
N ARG A 50 14.21 -20.34 7.46
CA ARG A 50 14.99 -19.89 6.28
C ARG A 50 16.37 -20.55 6.22
N CYS A 51 16.38 -21.82 5.82
CA CYS A 51 17.54 -22.49 5.26
C CYS A 51 17.53 -22.29 3.73
N GLY A 52 18.70 -22.16 3.11
CA GLY A 52 18.83 -22.11 1.66
C GLY A 52 18.27 -23.37 0.97
N SER A 53 18.56 -23.52 -0.32
CA SER A 53 18.22 -24.76 -1.03
C SER A 53 18.75 -25.97 -0.27
N ARG A 54 17.85 -26.78 0.28
CA ARG A 54 18.16 -28.09 0.86
C ARG A 54 18.03 -29.14 -0.24
N GLU A 55 18.96 -30.08 -0.28
CA GLU A 55 18.83 -31.25 -1.15
C GLU A 55 17.48 -31.94 -0.90
N GLY A 56 16.77 -32.28 -1.99
CA GLY A 56 15.42 -32.87 -1.93
C GLY A 56 14.26 -31.88 -1.85
N ARG A 57 14.49 -30.57 -1.64
CA ARG A 57 13.43 -29.56 -1.75
C ARG A 57 13.14 -29.27 -3.22
N ARG A 58 11.86 -29.12 -3.58
CA ARG A 58 11.47 -28.74 -4.94
C ARG A 58 12.15 -27.42 -5.36
N PRO A 59 12.60 -27.29 -6.62
CA PRO A 59 13.15 -26.04 -7.13
C PRO A 59 12.17 -24.89 -6.94
N ASN A 60 12.72 -23.68 -6.81
CA ASN A 60 11.89 -22.48 -6.76
C ASN A 60 11.16 -22.33 -8.11
N MET A 61 9.85 -22.13 -8.09
CA MET A 61 9.07 -21.95 -9.31
C MET A 61 9.48 -20.64 -10.00
N ASP A 62 9.71 -20.68 -11.31
CA ASP A 62 9.86 -19.46 -12.09
C ASP A 62 8.48 -18.78 -12.23
N ARG A 63 8.35 -17.62 -11.58
CA ARG A 63 7.12 -16.82 -11.57
C ARG A 63 7.08 -15.83 -12.74
N CYS A 64 8.04 -15.87 -13.66
CA CYS A 64 8.17 -14.93 -14.78
C CYS A 64 8.22 -13.46 -14.30
N ARG A 65 8.89 -13.22 -13.17
CA ARG A 65 8.91 -11.92 -12.47
C ARG A 65 9.39 -10.76 -13.34
N HIS A 66 10.35 -11.01 -14.22
CA HIS A 66 10.90 -10.00 -15.13
C HIS A 66 9.87 -9.58 -16.18
N SER A 67 9.22 -10.56 -16.83
CA SER A 67 8.17 -10.33 -17.82
C SER A 67 7.02 -9.56 -17.18
N ARG A 68 6.62 -9.92 -15.96
CA ARG A 68 5.56 -9.18 -15.26
C ARG A 68 5.98 -7.75 -14.93
N GLY A 69 7.24 -7.53 -14.55
CA GLY A 69 7.78 -6.19 -14.30
C GLY A 69 7.71 -5.32 -15.54
N LYS A 70 8.13 -5.85 -16.70
CA LYS A 70 8.04 -5.15 -17.99
C LYS A 70 6.59 -4.77 -18.32
N ASN A 71 5.66 -5.71 -18.23
CA ASN A 71 4.25 -5.44 -18.52
C ASN A 71 3.69 -4.38 -17.57
N LEU A 72 4.07 -4.41 -16.29
CA LEU A 72 3.63 -3.42 -15.31
C LEU A 72 4.13 -2.00 -15.65
N MET A 73 5.36 -1.89 -16.14
CA MET A 73 5.90 -0.61 -16.61
C MET A 73 5.08 -0.08 -17.79
N GLU A 74 4.81 -0.93 -18.78
CA GLU A 74 3.98 -0.61 -19.96
C GLU A 74 2.54 -0.25 -19.56
N ASP A 75 1.99 -0.89 -18.54
CA ASP A 75 0.63 -0.65 -18.06
C ASP A 75 0.47 0.74 -17.42
N TYR A 76 1.44 1.19 -16.60
CA TYR A 76 1.22 2.33 -15.68
C TYR A 76 2.35 3.35 -15.53
N PHE A 77 3.61 2.99 -15.78
CA PHE A 77 4.75 3.77 -15.26
C PHE A 77 5.60 4.44 -16.35
N ILE A 78 5.34 4.17 -17.63
CA ILE A 78 6.00 4.84 -18.76
C ILE A 78 5.13 5.98 -19.33
N PRO A 79 5.71 6.97 -20.04
CA PRO A 79 4.94 8.11 -20.56
C PRO A 79 3.80 7.77 -21.53
N GLN A 80 3.92 6.66 -22.28
CA GLN A 80 2.87 6.11 -23.13
C GLN A 80 2.26 4.85 -22.47
N SER A 81 1.85 4.97 -21.21
CA SER A 81 1.23 3.85 -20.50
C SER A 81 -0.13 3.48 -21.09
N LEU A 82 -0.46 2.19 -21.05
CA LEU A 82 -1.75 1.68 -21.53
C LEU A 82 -2.93 2.26 -20.73
N TYR A 83 -2.75 2.44 -19.42
CA TYR A 83 -3.75 3.00 -18.53
C TYR A 83 -3.47 4.46 -18.22
N SER A 84 -4.52 5.28 -18.28
CA SER A 84 -4.50 6.69 -17.88
C SER A 84 -4.43 6.89 -16.37
N ASP A 85 -4.11 8.12 -15.95
CA ASP A 85 -4.07 8.56 -14.55
C ASP A 85 -5.38 8.28 -13.79
N VAL A 86 -6.52 8.29 -14.47
CA VAL A 86 -7.83 7.97 -13.86
C VAL A 86 -7.87 6.50 -13.43
N HIS A 87 -7.41 5.61 -14.29
CA HIS A 87 -7.28 4.19 -13.97
C HIS A 87 -6.24 3.99 -12.87
N PHE A 88 -5.09 4.67 -12.94
CA PHE A 88 -4.07 4.62 -11.89
C PHE A 88 -4.65 4.99 -10.53
N ARG A 89 -5.38 6.12 -10.44
CA ARG A 89 -6.00 6.57 -9.19
C ARG A 89 -7.04 5.59 -8.65
N GLY A 90 -7.83 4.96 -9.53
CA GLY A 90 -8.78 3.92 -9.10
C GLY A 90 -8.08 2.69 -8.51
N ARG A 91 -6.92 2.33 -9.07
CA ARG A 91 -6.15 1.14 -8.74
C ARG A 91 -5.25 1.31 -7.51
N TYR A 92 -4.57 2.44 -7.36
CA TYR A 92 -3.61 2.74 -6.29
C TYR A 92 -4.15 3.72 -5.25
N ARG A 93 -5.36 4.26 -5.45
CA ARG A 93 -6.02 5.27 -4.57
C ARG A 93 -5.23 6.56 -4.37
N MET A 94 -4.23 6.82 -5.21
CA MET A 94 -3.41 8.02 -5.21
C MET A 94 -3.04 8.45 -6.62
N GLN A 95 -2.55 9.68 -6.79
CA GLN A 95 -2.06 10.15 -8.08
C GLN A 95 -0.64 9.62 -8.37
N PRO A 96 -0.26 9.45 -9.65
CA PRO A 96 1.06 8.91 -10.02
C PRO A 96 2.24 9.67 -9.40
N HIS A 97 2.17 11.00 -9.34
CA HIS A 97 3.25 11.80 -8.77
C HIS A 97 3.46 11.54 -7.28
N LEU A 98 2.39 11.29 -6.51
CA LEU A 98 2.50 10.97 -5.09
C LEU A 98 3.09 9.57 -4.91
N PHE A 99 2.66 8.61 -5.73
CA PHE A 99 3.25 7.27 -5.74
C PHE A 99 4.77 7.34 -6.01
N ASN A 100 5.18 8.08 -7.05
CA ASN A 100 6.59 8.23 -7.42
C ASN A 100 7.39 8.92 -6.32
N LYS A 101 6.81 9.93 -5.65
CA LYS A 101 7.46 10.59 -4.50
C LYS A 101 7.69 9.60 -3.36
N ILE A 102 6.66 8.89 -2.92
CA ILE A 102 6.77 7.92 -1.82
C ILE A 102 7.77 6.82 -2.19
N MET A 103 7.70 6.32 -3.42
CA MET A 103 8.64 5.31 -3.91
C MET A 103 10.08 5.80 -3.88
N HIS A 104 10.34 7.01 -4.36
CA HIS A 104 11.66 7.61 -4.32
C HIS A 104 12.17 7.78 -2.87
N ASP A 105 11.36 8.34 -1.98
CA ASP A 105 11.73 8.59 -0.58
C ASP A 105 12.08 7.27 0.15
N ILE A 106 11.27 6.23 -0.05
CA ILE A 106 11.50 4.91 0.57
C ILE A 106 12.68 4.17 -0.06
N CYS A 107 12.86 4.22 -1.38
CA CYS A 107 14.04 3.62 -2.02
C CYS A 107 15.36 4.24 -1.53
N ASN A 108 15.34 5.53 -1.15
CA ASN A 108 16.48 6.20 -0.53
C ASN A 108 16.66 5.84 0.96
N TYR A 109 15.60 5.40 1.63
CA TYR A 109 15.61 5.04 3.04
C TYR A 109 15.99 3.57 3.27
N ASP A 110 15.38 2.63 2.52
CA ASP A 110 15.63 1.20 2.61
C ASP A 110 16.07 0.65 1.24
N GLU A 111 17.34 0.27 1.15
CA GLU A 111 17.92 -0.31 -0.05
C GLU A 111 17.27 -1.63 -0.48
N TYR A 112 16.47 -2.27 0.38
CA TYR A 112 15.64 -3.41 0.02
C TYR A 112 14.77 -3.10 -1.19
N PHE A 113 14.21 -1.89 -1.29
CA PHE A 113 13.30 -1.54 -2.40
C PHE A 113 14.03 -1.26 -3.71
N VAL A 114 15.33 -0.99 -3.67
CA VAL A 114 16.15 -0.79 -4.87
C VAL A 114 16.34 -2.11 -5.61
N GLN A 115 16.17 -2.11 -6.94
CA GLN A 115 16.44 -3.28 -7.75
C GLN A 115 17.95 -3.55 -7.78
N LYS A 116 18.35 -4.73 -7.29
CA LYS A 116 19.75 -5.17 -7.26
C LYS A 116 19.89 -6.51 -7.99
N ARG A 117 21.11 -6.82 -8.43
CA ARG A 117 21.45 -8.18 -8.89
C ARG A 117 21.64 -9.08 -7.68
N ASN A 118 21.18 -10.32 -7.76
CA ASN A 118 21.47 -11.32 -6.75
C ASN A 118 22.89 -11.91 -6.95
N CYS A 119 23.34 -12.77 -6.03
CA CYS A 119 24.65 -13.43 -6.12
C CYS A 119 24.82 -14.30 -7.37
N ALA A 120 23.73 -14.67 -8.04
CA ALA A 120 23.70 -15.39 -9.31
C ALA A 120 23.53 -14.45 -10.52
N GLU A 121 23.82 -13.15 -10.34
CA GLU A 121 23.74 -12.05 -11.32
C GLU A 121 22.36 -11.77 -11.94
N ASN A 122 21.31 -12.43 -11.48
CA ASN A 122 19.95 -12.18 -11.95
C ASN A 122 19.41 -10.89 -11.35
N LEU A 123 18.72 -10.08 -12.16
CA LEU A 123 18.02 -8.91 -11.64
C LEU A 123 16.92 -9.32 -10.64
N GLY A 124 16.84 -8.53 -9.57
CA GLY A 124 15.77 -8.57 -8.59
C GLY A 124 14.48 -7.95 -9.12
N LEU A 125 13.47 -7.89 -8.25
CA LEU A 125 12.20 -7.22 -8.53
C LEU A 125 12.39 -5.71 -8.66
N LEU A 126 11.64 -5.09 -9.57
CA LEU A 126 11.58 -3.64 -9.69
C LEU A 126 10.94 -3.00 -8.44
N PRO A 127 11.32 -1.77 -8.08
CA PRO A 127 10.64 -1.01 -7.03
C PRO A 127 9.14 -0.89 -7.29
N GLU A 128 8.74 -0.58 -8.53
CA GLU A 128 7.34 -0.44 -8.95
C GLU A 128 6.54 -1.72 -8.74
N GLN A 129 7.17 -2.89 -8.90
CA GLN A 129 6.53 -4.18 -8.64
C GLN A 129 6.27 -4.37 -7.14
N LYS A 130 7.28 -4.10 -6.30
CA LYS A 130 7.14 -4.20 -4.84
C LYS A 130 6.10 -3.23 -4.31
N PHE A 131 6.15 -1.98 -4.78
CA PHE A 131 5.20 -0.94 -4.40
C PHE A 131 3.79 -1.26 -4.88
N THR A 132 3.65 -1.76 -6.11
CA THR A 132 2.35 -2.23 -6.60
C THR A 132 1.80 -3.31 -5.68
N ALA A 133 2.61 -4.29 -5.27
CA ALA A 133 2.13 -5.31 -4.35
C ALA A 133 1.60 -4.71 -3.05
N VAL A 134 2.43 -3.89 -2.39
CA VAL A 134 2.10 -3.30 -1.08
C VAL A 134 0.89 -2.36 -1.15
N ILE A 135 0.90 -1.40 -2.07
CA ILE A 135 -0.21 -0.44 -2.20
C ILE A 135 -1.51 -1.15 -2.55
N ARG A 136 -1.47 -2.22 -3.35
CA ARG A 136 -2.67 -2.99 -3.67
C ARG A 136 -3.24 -3.72 -2.47
N MET A 137 -2.40 -4.29 -1.61
CA MET A 137 -2.86 -4.86 -0.33
C MET A 137 -3.51 -3.79 0.54
N LEU A 138 -2.83 -2.67 0.77
CA LEU A 138 -3.30 -1.60 1.64
C LEU A 138 -4.57 -0.90 1.12
N ALA A 139 -4.64 -0.63 -0.18
CA ALA A 139 -5.68 0.21 -0.78
C ALA A 139 -6.95 -0.56 -1.18
N SER A 140 -6.83 -1.87 -1.38
CA SER A 140 -7.95 -2.73 -1.82
C SER A 140 -8.34 -3.79 -0.79
N GLY A 141 -7.58 -3.97 0.30
CA GLY A 141 -7.77 -5.06 1.26
C GLY A 141 -7.52 -6.45 0.67
N SER A 142 -6.74 -6.52 -0.42
CA SER A 142 -6.42 -7.77 -1.09
C SER A 142 -5.49 -8.64 -0.26
N SER A 143 -5.74 -9.95 -0.20
CA SER A 143 -4.83 -10.89 0.44
C SER A 143 -3.50 -11.01 -0.32
N ALA A 144 -2.43 -11.41 0.37
CA ALA A 144 -1.13 -11.63 -0.25
C ALA A 144 -1.19 -12.61 -1.44
N ASP A 145 -2.12 -13.56 -1.40
CA ASP A 145 -2.35 -14.55 -2.45
C ASP A 145 -2.88 -13.92 -3.74
N GLN A 146 -3.82 -12.98 -3.63
CA GLN A 146 -4.31 -12.22 -4.78
C GLN A 146 -3.23 -11.30 -5.35
N VAL A 147 -2.37 -10.77 -4.48
CA VAL A 147 -1.32 -9.83 -4.88
C VAL A 147 -0.11 -10.54 -5.50
N ASP A 148 0.18 -11.78 -5.10
CA ASP A 148 1.17 -12.63 -5.76
C ASP A 148 0.84 -12.81 -7.24
N GLU A 149 -0.44 -13.00 -7.61
CA GLU A 149 -0.84 -13.09 -9.01
C GLU A 149 -0.61 -11.77 -9.78
N ILE A 150 -0.82 -10.63 -9.11
CA ILE A 150 -0.68 -9.30 -9.71
C ILE A 150 0.80 -8.91 -9.88
N ALA A 151 1.65 -9.19 -8.89
CA ALA A 151 3.05 -8.77 -8.88
C ALA A 151 4.02 -9.88 -9.34
N ARG A 152 3.54 -11.13 -9.43
CA ARG A 152 4.33 -12.37 -9.64
C ARG A 152 5.46 -12.49 -8.61
N MET A 153 5.10 -12.28 -7.34
CA MET A 153 6.01 -12.22 -6.18
C MET A 153 5.63 -13.29 -5.16
N GLY A 154 6.62 -14.02 -4.62
CA GLY A 154 6.34 -14.97 -3.55
C GLY A 154 5.65 -14.31 -2.35
N LYS A 155 4.66 -14.99 -1.74
CA LYS A 155 3.88 -14.49 -0.60
C LYS A 155 4.76 -13.86 0.48
N SER A 156 5.83 -14.57 0.88
CA SER A 156 6.81 -14.11 1.87
C SER A 156 7.50 -12.80 1.48
N THR A 157 7.80 -12.61 0.18
CA THR A 157 8.39 -11.38 -0.34
C THR A 157 7.38 -10.23 -0.35
N VAL A 158 6.12 -10.51 -0.65
CA VAL A 158 5.03 -9.52 -0.59
C VAL A 158 4.85 -9.04 0.85
N LEU A 159 4.77 -9.97 1.80
CA LEU A 159 4.62 -9.64 3.22
C LEU A 159 5.85 -8.89 3.76
N GLU A 160 7.07 -9.33 3.44
CA GLU A 160 8.28 -8.62 3.88
C GLU A 160 8.34 -7.19 3.30
N SER A 161 7.90 -7.01 2.05
CA SER A 161 7.80 -5.67 1.45
C SER A 161 6.74 -4.81 2.15
N LEU A 162 5.61 -5.40 2.59
CA LEU A 162 4.56 -4.69 3.32
C LEU A 162 5.08 -4.16 4.66
N VAL A 163 5.72 -5.03 5.45
CA VAL A 163 6.26 -4.63 6.77
C VAL A 163 7.30 -3.52 6.62
N ARG A 164 8.32 -3.72 5.76
CA ARG A 164 9.36 -2.71 5.53
C ARG A 164 8.79 -1.39 5.01
N PHE A 165 7.77 -1.44 4.16
CA PHE A 165 7.10 -0.26 3.66
C PHE A 165 6.37 0.50 4.78
N CYS A 166 5.62 -0.21 5.63
CA CYS A 166 4.93 0.40 6.77
C CYS A 166 5.93 1.06 7.72
N ASP A 167 7.02 0.38 8.07
CA ASP A 167 8.08 0.92 8.93
C ASP A 167 8.73 2.17 8.32
N ALA A 168 9.03 2.14 7.01
CA ALA A 168 9.59 3.27 6.30
C ALA A 168 8.62 4.46 6.24
N VAL A 169 7.34 4.22 5.94
CA VAL A 169 6.30 5.26 5.88
C VAL A 169 6.11 5.89 7.26
N GLU A 170 6.01 5.08 8.31
CA GLU A 170 5.90 5.58 9.67
C GLU A 170 7.12 6.44 10.01
N THR A 171 8.32 5.95 9.76
CA THR A 171 9.55 6.69 10.10
C THR A 171 9.67 8.01 9.33
N LEU A 172 9.43 7.99 8.02
CA LEU A 172 9.62 9.16 7.15
C LEU A 172 8.51 10.20 7.31
N TYR A 173 7.26 9.78 7.46
CA TYR A 173 6.11 10.68 7.38
C TYR A 173 5.42 10.94 8.72
N THR A 174 5.83 10.31 9.83
CA THR A 174 5.16 10.51 11.13
C THR A 174 5.15 11.97 11.56
N ARG A 175 6.28 12.66 11.45
CA ARG A 175 6.41 14.04 11.96
C ARG A 175 5.54 15.02 11.17
N ASP A 176 5.36 14.77 9.88
CA ASP A 176 4.69 15.69 8.98
C ASP A 176 3.19 15.38 8.82
N TYR A 177 2.83 14.10 8.74
CA TYR A 177 1.50 13.67 8.29
C TYR A 177 0.76 12.74 9.27
N LEU A 178 1.46 11.92 10.06
CA LEU A 178 0.80 10.99 11.00
C LEU A 178 0.70 11.53 12.43
N ARG A 179 1.19 12.74 12.68
CA ARG A 179 1.00 13.45 13.96
C ARG A 179 -0.42 13.98 14.10
N ARG A 180 -0.79 14.32 15.35
CA ARG A 180 -2.03 15.04 15.63
C ARG A 180 -2.04 16.39 14.88
N PRO A 181 -3.16 16.76 14.20
CA PRO A 181 -3.26 18.03 13.51
C PRO A 181 -3.03 19.21 14.45
N THR A 182 -2.22 20.19 14.01
CA THR A 182 -2.05 21.45 14.74
C THR A 182 -3.20 22.40 14.40
N PRO A 183 -3.46 23.44 15.22
CA PRO A 183 -4.43 24.47 14.89
C PRO A 183 -4.23 25.09 13.49
N ARG A 184 -2.96 25.23 13.07
CA ARG A 184 -2.61 25.74 11.73
C ARG A 184 -3.02 24.78 10.62
N ASP A 185 -2.86 23.48 10.82
CA ASP A 185 -3.29 22.47 9.84
C ASP A 185 -4.82 22.48 9.72
N LEU A 186 -5.53 22.58 10.84
CA LEU A 186 -6.99 22.68 10.87
C LEU A 186 -7.47 23.93 10.12
N GLN A 187 -6.85 25.08 10.34
CA GLN A 187 -7.20 26.32 9.65
C GLN A 187 -6.98 26.21 8.13
N ARG A 188 -5.88 25.60 7.69
CA ARG A 188 -5.63 25.33 6.27
C ARG A 188 -6.66 24.39 5.65
N LEU A 189 -7.08 23.36 6.39
CA LEU A 189 -8.10 22.41 5.94
C LEU A 189 -9.48 23.08 5.83
N LEU A 190 -9.84 23.92 6.81
CA LEU A 190 -11.08 24.70 6.78
C LEU A 190 -11.11 25.64 5.57
N GLN A 191 -10.03 26.40 5.34
CA GLN A 191 -9.94 27.31 4.21
C GLN A 191 -10.09 26.59 2.86
N LYS A 192 -9.51 25.39 2.71
CA LYS A 192 -9.70 24.56 1.50
C LYS A 192 -11.11 24.01 1.34
N ALA A 193 -11.87 23.83 2.41
CA ALA A 193 -13.24 23.34 2.36
C ALA A 193 -14.24 24.47 2.06
N GLU A 194 -13.89 25.71 2.40
CA GLU A 194 -14.68 26.92 2.16
C GLU A 194 -14.39 27.58 0.80
N SER A 195 -13.32 27.14 0.11
CA SER A 195 -12.95 27.58 -1.24
C SER A 195 -13.54 26.66 -2.31
#